data_AF-A0A0E0H452-F1
#
_entry.id   AF-A0A0E0H452-F1
#
_cell.length_a   1.000
_cell.length_b   1.000
_cell.length_c   1.000
_cell.angle_alpha   90.00
_cell.angle_beta   90.00
_cell.angle_gamma   90.00
#
_symmetry.space_group_name_H-M   'P 1'
#
loop_
_entity.id
_entity.type
_entity.pdbx_description
1 polymer ?
#
loop_
_entity_poly.entity_id
_entity_poly.type
_entity_poly.pdbx_seq_one_letter_code
_entity_poly.pdbx_strand_id
1 'polypeptide(L)'
;MNLSNEISSIKEVLRSSVRCPHCGTAISRVSGCNHMLCSNCRQSFCYGCGKAENHGHSRYQENLATKKNPTVLIEEVKKELEGELSRQHPCPNCRQPNPKMGNNSHMFCWACQVHYCAQCRRMVRKSSEHYGPRGRKQHSVDPEIPLRFKANKNDDSGS
;
A
#
# COMPACT_ATOMS: atom_id res chain seq x y z
N MET A 1 -33.22 -41.42 -8.27
CA MET A 1 -32.19 -40.47 -7.81
C MET A 1 -31.03 -40.57 -8.79
N ASN A 2 -30.58 -39.45 -9.36
CA ASN A 2 -29.72 -39.45 -10.55
C ASN A 2 -28.24 -39.40 -10.13
N LEU A 3 -27.49 -40.47 -10.43
CA LEU A 3 -26.07 -40.65 -10.13
C LEU A 3 -25.21 -39.44 -10.56
N SER A 4 -25.62 -38.76 -11.63
CA SER A 4 -25.00 -37.55 -12.16
C SER A 4 -25.01 -36.37 -11.18
N ASN A 5 -26.09 -36.24 -10.41
CA ASN A 5 -26.24 -35.18 -9.41
C ASN A 5 -25.41 -35.50 -8.16
N GLU A 6 -25.32 -36.78 -7.77
CA GLU A 6 -24.47 -37.23 -6.66
C GLU A 6 -22.99 -37.01 -6.98
N ILE A 7 -22.53 -37.36 -8.19
CA ILE A 7 -21.15 -37.12 -8.63
C ILE A 7 -20.84 -35.62 -8.68
N SER A 8 -21.78 -34.79 -9.13
CA SER A 8 -21.58 -33.32 -9.21
C SER A 8 -21.52 -32.69 -7.82
N SER A 9 -22.41 -33.11 -6.91
CA SER A 9 -22.42 -32.69 -5.51
C SER A 9 -21.13 -33.11 -4.78
N ILE A 10 -20.66 -34.36 -4.97
CA ILE A 10 -19.39 -34.83 -4.40
C ILE A 10 -18.21 -34.01 -4.94
N LYS A 11 -18.19 -33.71 -6.26
CA LYS A 11 -17.14 -32.86 -6.85
C LYS A 11 -17.14 -31.45 -6.27
N GLU A 12 -18.30 -30.90 -5.97
CA GLU A 12 -18.44 -29.55 -5.39
C GLU A 12 -18.06 -29.51 -3.90
N VAL A 13 -18.40 -30.56 -3.14
CA VAL A 13 -17.92 -30.77 -1.77
C VAL A 13 -16.40 -30.91 -1.75
N LEU A 14 -15.82 -31.68 -2.66
CA LEU A 14 -14.36 -31.83 -2.76
C LEU A 14 -13.66 -30.51 -3.12
N ARG A 15 -14.23 -29.73 -4.06
CA ARG A 15 -13.68 -28.42 -4.47
C ARG A 15 -13.73 -27.38 -3.37
N SER A 16 -14.75 -27.44 -2.53
CA SER A 16 -14.93 -26.49 -1.44
C SER A 16 -14.24 -26.94 -0.16
N SER A 17 -13.72 -28.17 -0.07
CA SER A 17 -13.09 -28.75 1.13
C SER A 17 -11.57 -28.53 1.19
N VAL A 18 -11.06 -28.29 2.40
CA VAL A 18 -9.62 -28.20 2.72
C VAL A 18 -9.24 -29.40 3.57
N ARG A 19 -8.11 -30.04 3.28
CA ARG A 19 -7.63 -31.18 4.07
C ARG A 19 -6.99 -30.71 5.36
N CYS A 20 -7.28 -31.40 6.45
CA CYS A 20 -6.59 -31.20 7.72
C CYS A 20 -5.09 -31.51 7.55
N PRO A 21 -4.18 -30.59 7.93
CA PRO A 21 -2.73 -30.81 7.81
C PRO A 21 -2.19 -31.88 8.77
N HIS A 22 -2.96 -32.26 9.81
CA HIS A 22 -2.54 -33.24 10.80
C HIS A 22 -3.01 -34.66 10.50
N CYS A 23 -4.22 -34.83 9.96
CA CYS A 23 -4.83 -36.15 9.77
C CYS A 23 -5.40 -36.39 8.36
N GLY A 24 -5.31 -35.42 7.45
CA GLY A 24 -5.73 -35.57 6.05
C GLY A 24 -7.24 -35.57 5.78
N THR A 25 -8.08 -35.57 6.82
CA THR A 25 -9.55 -35.50 6.69
C THR A 25 -9.95 -34.23 5.93
N ALA A 26 -10.79 -34.37 4.90
CA ALA A 26 -11.36 -33.25 4.18
C ALA A 26 -12.41 -32.55 5.05
N ILE A 27 -12.28 -31.23 5.19
CA ILE A 27 -13.15 -30.39 6.00
C ILE A 27 -13.77 -29.35 5.08
N SER A 28 -15.09 -29.23 5.08
CA SER A 28 -15.81 -28.17 4.37
C SER A 28 -15.98 -26.96 5.29
N ARG A 29 -15.98 -25.76 4.69
CA ARG A 29 -16.10 -24.50 5.42
C ARG A 29 -17.53 -24.33 5.93
N VAL A 30 -17.68 -24.12 7.23
CA VAL A 30 -18.85 -23.44 7.80
C VAL A 30 -18.48 -21.97 7.86
N SER A 31 -19.34 -21.08 7.37
CA SER A 31 -19.02 -19.65 7.17
C SER A 31 -18.43 -18.97 8.43
N GLY A 32 -17.63 -17.90 8.22
CA GLY A 32 -17.35 -16.91 9.27
C GLY A 32 -15.92 -16.79 9.81
N CYS A 33 -15.01 -17.75 9.58
CA CYS A 33 -13.59 -17.60 9.96
C CYS A 33 -12.67 -18.51 9.14
N ASN A 34 -11.38 -18.16 9.02
CA ASN A 34 -10.36 -19.05 8.45
C ASN A 34 -9.69 -19.92 9.53
N HIS A 35 -9.82 -19.60 10.81
CA HIS A 35 -9.37 -20.46 11.90
C HIS A 35 -10.40 -21.58 12.09
N MET A 36 -10.01 -22.83 11.85
CA MET A 36 -10.89 -23.99 11.93
C MET A 36 -10.28 -25.09 12.80
N LEU A 37 -11.16 -25.80 13.52
CA LEU A 37 -10.81 -26.99 14.30
C LEU A 37 -11.19 -28.24 13.49
N CYS A 38 -10.27 -29.19 13.37
CA CYS A 38 -10.57 -30.46 12.72
C CYS A 38 -11.54 -31.29 13.56
N SER A 39 -12.66 -31.72 12.96
CA SER A 39 -13.64 -32.59 13.64
C SER A 39 -13.09 -33.97 14.00
N ASN A 40 -12.07 -34.45 13.28
CA ASN A 40 -11.45 -35.76 13.50
C ASN A 40 -10.35 -35.70 14.57
N CYS A 41 -9.31 -34.88 14.38
CA CYS A 41 -8.14 -34.85 15.27
C CYS A 41 -8.13 -33.69 16.27
N ARG A 42 -9.13 -32.80 16.22
CA ARG A 42 -9.30 -31.63 17.11
C ARG A 42 -8.17 -30.59 17.10
N GLN A 43 -7.23 -30.70 16.17
CA GLN A 43 -6.18 -29.70 15.98
C GLN A 43 -6.69 -28.50 15.19
N SER A 44 -6.21 -27.30 15.55
CA SER A 44 -6.53 -26.07 14.83
C SER A 44 -5.64 -25.88 13.61
N PHE A 45 -6.22 -25.33 12.55
CA PHE A 45 -5.54 -25.04 11.31
C PHE A 45 -6.21 -23.85 10.61
N CYS A 46 -5.48 -23.21 9.70
CA CYS A 46 -6.05 -22.16 8.87
C CYS A 46 -6.64 -22.77 7.60
N TYR A 47 -7.94 -22.62 7.40
CA TYR A 47 -8.67 -23.02 6.21
C TYR A 47 -8.20 -22.31 4.94
N GLY A 48 -7.80 -21.04 5.05
CA GLY A 48 -7.33 -20.25 3.91
C GLY A 48 -6.03 -20.77 3.31
N CYS A 49 -5.10 -21.25 4.14
CA CYS A 49 -3.79 -21.72 3.69
C CYS A 49 -3.58 -23.24 3.81
N GLY A 50 -4.48 -23.97 4.49
CA GLY A 50 -4.39 -25.41 4.72
C GLY A 50 -3.30 -25.85 5.69
N LYS A 51 -2.69 -24.94 6.47
CA LYS A 51 -1.55 -25.23 7.37
C LYS A 51 -1.95 -25.27 8.83
N ALA A 52 -1.21 -26.08 9.59
CA ALA A 52 -1.32 -26.20 11.04
C ALA A 52 -1.09 -24.85 11.70
N GLU A 53 -1.86 -24.55 12.73
CA GLU A 53 -1.70 -23.31 13.47
C GLU A 53 -0.63 -23.48 14.55
N ASN A 54 0.62 -23.44 14.13
CA ASN A 54 1.71 -23.22 15.06
C ASN A 54 1.72 -21.73 15.41
N HIS A 55 1.74 -21.41 16.71
CA HIS A 55 1.83 -20.05 17.27
C HIS A 55 2.67 -19.12 16.40
N GLY A 56 2.05 -18.35 15.51
CA GLY A 56 2.81 -17.54 14.54
C GLY A 56 2.22 -17.38 13.15
N HIS A 57 1.05 -17.98 12.84
CA HIS A 57 0.31 -17.66 11.60
C HIS A 57 -0.38 -16.29 11.69
N SER A 58 0.41 -15.25 11.97
CA SER A 58 -0.01 -13.85 11.86
C SER A 58 -0.38 -13.56 10.41
N ARG A 59 -1.45 -12.79 10.21
CA ARG A 59 -1.93 -12.25 8.91
C ARG A 59 -0.84 -11.60 8.06
N TYR A 60 0.33 -11.34 8.63
CA TYR A 60 1.52 -10.80 7.97
C TYR A 60 2.15 -11.72 6.92
N GLN A 61 1.97 -13.05 6.98
CA GLN A 61 2.64 -13.97 6.05
C GLN A 61 1.93 -14.15 4.70
N GLU A 62 0.71 -13.65 4.53
CA GLU A 62 -0.03 -13.77 3.25
C GLU A 62 0.47 -12.83 2.14
N ASN A 63 1.43 -11.93 2.42
CA ASN A 63 2.04 -11.07 1.41
C ASN A 63 3.36 -11.59 0.82
N LEU A 64 3.83 -12.80 1.18
CA LEU A 64 5.03 -13.39 0.57
C LEU A 64 4.77 -14.16 -0.73
N ALA A 65 3.50 -14.29 -1.14
CA ALA A 65 3.14 -14.85 -2.45
C ALA A 65 3.40 -13.88 -3.62
N THR A 66 3.55 -12.59 -3.35
CA THR A 66 4.08 -11.59 -4.30
C THR A 66 5.59 -11.48 -4.09
N LYS A 67 6.35 -12.49 -4.54
CA LYS A 67 7.80 -12.32 -4.74
C LYS A 67 8.04 -11.38 -5.92
N LYS A 68 7.71 -10.09 -5.76
CA LYS A 68 8.34 -9.05 -6.58
C LYS A 68 9.84 -9.16 -6.31
N ASN A 69 10.64 -9.10 -7.37
CA ASN A 69 12.10 -9.14 -7.25
C ASN A 69 12.52 -8.06 -6.22
N PRO A 70 13.40 -8.36 -5.23
CA PRO A 70 13.85 -7.38 -4.24
C PRO A 70 14.30 -6.06 -4.87
N THR A 71 14.89 -6.09 -6.07
CA THR A 71 15.28 -4.88 -6.80
C THR A 71 14.09 -4.04 -7.23
N VAL A 72 13.01 -4.67 -7.70
CA VAL A 72 11.76 -3.98 -8.10
C VAL A 72 11.07 -3.37 -6.89
N LEU A 73 11.04 -4.08 -5.76
CA LEU A 73 10.48 -3.55 -4.50
C LEU A 73 11.25 -2.34 -4.00
N ILE A 74 12.59 -2.42 -4.00
CA ILE A 74 13.46 -1.31 -3.60
C ILE A 74 13.21 -0.09 -4.51
N GLU A 75 13.06 -0.30 -5.82
CA GLU A 75 12.83 0.78 -6.77
C GLU A 75 11.45 1.43 -6.63
N GLU A 76 10.41 0.64 -6.34
CA GLU A 76 9.06 1.14 -6.04
C GLU A 76 9.06 1.98 -4.76
N VAL A 77 9.67 1.47 -3.69
CA VAL A 77 9.79 2.18 -2.40
C VAL A 77 10.60 3.47 -2.55
N LYS A 78 11.68 3.47 -3.33
CA LYS A 78 12.45 4.69 -3.63
C LYS A 78 11.61 5.74 -4.35
N LYS A 79 10.83 5.35 -5.36
CA LYS A 79 9.96 6.28 -6.11
C LYS A 79 8.88 6.90 -5.21
N GLU A 80 8.30 6.08 -4.33
CA GLU A 80 7.30 6.56 -3.37
C GLU A 80 7.94 7.56 -2.40
N LEU A 81 9.09 7.23 -1.83
CA LEU A 81 9.86 8.09 -0.93
C LEU A 81 10.32 9.40 -1.60
N GLU A 82 10.81 9.35 -2.84
CA GLU A 82 11.15 10.53 -3.64
C GLU A 82 9.92 11.42 -3.91
N GLY A 83 8.78 10.80 -4.20
CA GLY A 83 7.51 11.49 -4.34
C GLY A 83 7.07 12.16 -3.04
N GLU A 84 7.23 11.50 -1.90
CA GLU A 84 6.95 12.07 -0.58
C GLU A 84 7.89 13.22 -0.23
N LEU A 85 9.21 13.05 -0.41
CA LEU A 85 10.20 14.11 -0.18
C LEU A 85 9.92 15.33 -1.04
N SER A 86 9.52 15.13 -2.30
CA SER A 86 9.24 16.24 -3.21
C SER A 86 7.96 17.00 -2.87
N ARG A 87 7.04 16.39 -2.11
CA ARG A 87 5.84 17.04 -1.54
C ARG A 87 6.10 17.74 -0.21
N GLN A 88 7.32 17.63 0.33
CA GLN A 88 7.71 18.39 1.51
C GLN A 88 8.04 19.82 1.10
N HIS A 89 7.51 20.79 1.85
CA HIS A 89 7.78 22.21 1.67
C HIS A 89 8.56 22.72 2.88
N PRO A 90 9.90 22.74 2.85
CA PRO A 90 10.71 23.17 3.99
C PRO A 90 10.41 24.61 4.38
N CYS A 91 10.30 24.86 5.68
CA CYS A 91 10.12 26.19 6.23
C CYS A 91 11.32 27.09 5.85
N PRO A 92 11.11 28.30 5.32
CA PRO A 92 12.21 29.20 4.97
C PRO A 92 12.97 29.72 6.20
N ASN A 93 12.37 29.68 7.38
CA ASN A 93 12.97 30.15 8.63
C ASN A 93 13.80 29.05 9.31
N CYS A 94 13.21 27.88 9.59
CA CYS A 94 13.86 26.82 10.37
C CYS A 94 14.16 25.53 9.58
N ARG A 95 13.80 25.47 8.29
CA ARG A 95 13.95 24.31 7.40
C ARG A 95 13.17 23.06 7.79
N GLN A 96 12.34 23.10 8.84
CA GLN A 96 11.43 22.01 9.17
C GLN A 96 10.60 21.63 7.93
N PRO A 97 10.59 20.36 7.50
CA PRO A 97 9.70 19.92 6.44
C PRO A 97 8.25 20.01 6.92
N ASN A 98 7.39 20.66 6.15
CA ASN A 98 5.95 20.68 6.39
C ASN A 98 5.24 20.20 5.11
N PRO A 99 4.32 19.22 5.20
CA PRO A 99 3.54 18.79 4.06
C PRO A 99 2.48 19.83 3.71
N LYS A 100 2.24 20.02 2.42
CA LYS A 100 1.14 20.87 1.95
C LYS A 100 -0.18 20.17 2.20
N MET A 101 -1.13 20.87 2.82
CA MET A 101 -2.46 20.32 3.08
C MET A 101 -3.41 20.67 1.93
N GLY A 102 -3.82 19.66 1.16
CA GLY A 102 -4.67 19.84 -0.01
C GLY A 102 -4.06 20.81 -1.03
N ASN A 103 -4.86 21.76 -1.51
CA ASN A 103 -4.39 22.77 -2.46
C ASN A 103 -3.86 24.05 -1.79
N ASN A 104 -3.85 24.15 -0.46
CA ASN A 104 -3.51 25.41 0.21
C ASN A 104 -1.98 25.65 0.20
N SER A 105 -1.56 26.67 -0.54
CA SER A 105 -0.17 27.12 -0.63
C SER A 105 0.22 28.08 0.50
N HIS A 106 -0.70 28.46 1.38
CA HIS A 106 -0.43 29.18 2.61
C HIS A 106 -0.09 28.18 3.72
N MET A 107 1.21 27.94 3.87
CA MET A 107 1.77 26.97 4.82
C MET A 107 1.96 27.59 6.19
N PHE A 108 1.76 26.78 7.22
CA PHE A 108 2.12 27.09 8.61
C PHE A 108 3.20 26.12 9.06
N CYS A 109 4.29 26.64 9.62
CA CYS A 109 5.31 25.82 10.25
C CYS A 109 5.00 25.65 11.73
N TRP A 110 4.73 24.44 12.18
CA TRP A 110 4.45 24.15 13.59
C TRP A 110 5.69 24.31 14.49
N ALA A 111 6.91 24.12 13.95
CA ALA A 111 8.14 24.19 14.73
C ALA A 111 8.55 25.62 15.12
N CYS A 112 8.36 26.60 14.23
CA CYS A 112 8.73 28.00 14.51
C CYS A 112 7.57 28.99 14.36
N GLN A 113 6.36 28.48 14.18
CA GLN A 113 5.09 29.23 14.16
C GLN A 113 5.02 30.36 13.12
N VAL A 114 5.70 30.20 11.98
CA VAL A 114 5.64 31.17 10.87
C VAL A 114 4.75 30.70 9.73
N HIS A 115 4.16 31.67 9.04
CA HIS A 115 3.41 31.45 7.82
C HIS A 115 4.27 31.75 6.59
N TYR A 116 4.16 30.93 5.54
CA TYR A 116 4.93 31.09 4.31
C TYR A 116 4.21 30.49 3.10
N CYS A 117 4.66 30.86 1.92
CA CYS A 117 4.09 30.36 0.67
C CYS A 117 4.84 29.12 0.19
N ALA A 118 4.14 27.99 -0.02
CA ALA A 118 4.71 26.74 -0.53
C ALA A 118 5.44 26.92 -1.88
N GLN A 119 4.84 27.70 -2.78
CA GLN A 119 5.34 27.88 -4.14
C GLN A 119 6.60 28.76 -4.21
N CYS A 120 6.71 29.78 -3.36
CA CYS A 120 7.76 30.79 -3.47
C CYS A 120 8.70 30.87 -2.27
N ARG A 121 8.37 30.13 -1.21
CA ARG A 121 9.08 30.05 0.06
C ARG A 121 9.29 31.39 0.77
N ARG A 122 8.55 32.44 0.40
CA ARG A 122 8.55 33.72 1.15
C ARG A 122 7.63 33.63 2.35
N MET A 123 8.03 34.29 3.45
CA MET A 123 7.17 34.49 4.61
C MET A 123 5.94 35.31 4.23
N VAL A 124 4.77 34.90 4.73
CA VAL A 124 3.47 35.56 4.50
C VAL A 124 2.96 36.05 5.85
N ARG A 125 3.05 37.36 6.10
CA ARG A 125 2.53 37.96 7.36
C ARG A 125 1.02 38.19 7.31
N LYS A 126 0.53 38.61 6.15
CA LYS A 126 -0.90 38.80 5.85
C LYS A 126 -1.22 38.13 4.53
N SER A 127 -2.21 37.24 4.55
CA SER A 127 -2.57 36.46 3.36
C SER A 127 -3.01 37.35 2.19
N SER A 128 -3.75 38.43 2.46
CA SER A 128 -4.26 39.38 1.45
C SER A 128 -3.17 40.19 0.73
N GLU A 129 -2.00 40.36 1.33
CA GLU A 129 -0.88 41.09 0.72
C GLU A 129 -0.07 40.19 -0.24
N HIS A 130 -0.20 38.87 -0.10
CA HIS A 130 0.53 37.90 -0.92
C HIS A 130 -0.36 37.19 -1.95
N TYR A 131 -1.59 36.85 -1.56
CA TYR A 131 -2.55 36.12 -2.38
C TYR A 131 -3.70 37.03 -2.84
N GLY A 132 -4.14 36.84 -4.08
CA GLY A 132 -5.28 37.59 -4.64
C GLY A 132 -5.23 37.70 -6.16
N PRO A 133 -6.13 38.48 -6.78
CA PRO A 133 -6.22 38.61 -8.24
C PRO A 133 -4.95 39.13 -8.90
N ARG A 134 -4.24 40.03 -8.22
CA ARG A 134 -2.91 40.55 -8.64
C ARG A 134 -1.75 39.84 -7.94
N GLY A 135 -2.05 38.92 -7.03
CA GLY A 135 -1.08 38.21 -6.18
C GLY A 135 -0.86 36.77 -6.62
N ARG A 136 -0.21 35.98 -5.76
CA ARG A 136 -0.04 34.54 -5.95
C ARG A 136 -1.37 33.81 -5.77
N LYS A 137 -1.46 32.60 -6.35
CA LYS A 137 -2.58 31.69 -6.09
C LYS A 137 -2.41 31.04 -4.72
N GLN A 138 -3.37 31.24 -3.82
CA GLN A 138 -3.40 30.53 -2.54
C GLN A 138 -3.74 29.06 -2.75
N HIS A 139 -4.73 28.75 -3.58
CA HIS A 139 -5.12 27.38 -3.88
C HIS A 139 -4.48 26.92 -5.19
N SER A 140 -3.52 26.01 -5.09
CA SER A 140 -2.88 25.36 -6.25
C SER A 140 -2.63 23.89 -5.96
N VAL A 141 -2.80 23.04 -6.96
CA VAL A 141 -2.25 21.68 -6.91
C VAL A 141 -0.74 21.76 -7.09
N ASP A 142 0.00 20.91 -6.39
CA ASP A 142 1.42 20.73 -6.72
C ASP A 142 1.49 19.94 -8.05
N PRO A 143 2.38 20.32 -8.98
CA PRO A 143 2.50 19.61 -10.24
C PRO A 143 2.83 18.14 -9.95
N GLU A 144 2.10 17.23 -10.59
CA GLU A 144 2.49 15.82 -10.60
C GLU A 144 3.92 15.75 -11.15
N ILE A 145 4.84 15.19 -10.37
CA ILE A 145 6.20 15.00 -10.82
C ILE A 145 6.14 13.87 -11.84
N PRO A 146 6.36 14.13 -13.14
CA PRO A 146 6.48 13.03 -14.09
C PRO A 146 7.76 12.31 -13.68
N LEU A 147 7.65 11.06 -13.26
CA LEU A 147 8.81 10.18 -13.06
C LEU A 147 9.66 10.28 -14.32
N ARG A 148 10.79 10.99 -14.26
CA ARG A 148 11.68 11.12 -15.42
C ARG A 148 12.35 9.78 -15.64
N PHE A 149 11.71 8.92 -16.43
CA PHE A 149 12.33 7.73 -16.99
C PHE A 149 13.49 8.18 -17.90
N LYS A 150 14.71 8.18 -17.36
CA LYS A 150 15.90 8.11 -18.21
C LYS A 150 16.06 6.64 -18.61
N ALA A 151 15.40 6.26 -19.71
CA ALA A 151 15.78 5.06 -20.43
C ALA A 151 17.17 5.31 -21.02
N ASN A 152 18.21 4.79 -20.38
CA ASN A 152 19.50 4.62 -21.06
C ASN A 152 19.26 3.57 -22.16
N LYS A 153 19.14 4.04 -23.40
CA LYS A 153 19.35 3.19 -24.56
C LYS A 153 20.85 2.92 -24.61
N ASN A 154 21.24 1.70 -24.28
CA ASN A 154 22.52 1.18 -24.72
C ASN A 154 22.30 0.74 -26.17
N ASP A 155 22.72 1.57 -27.10
CA ASP A 155 22.81 1.18 -28.51
C ASP A 155 23.99 0.22 -28.65
N ASP A 156 23.67 -1.06 -28.74
CA ASP A 156 24.61 -2.12 -29.07
C ASP A 156 24.91 -2.03 -30.57
N SER A 157 26.04 -1.41 -30.90
CA SER A 157 26.60 -1.42 -32.25
C SER A 157 27.75 -2.41 -32.25
N GLY A 158 27.51 -3.61 -32.79
CA GLY A 158 28.58 -4.58 -32.96
C GLY A 158 28.11 -5.92 -33.51
N SER A 159 27.98 -6.02 -34.83
CA SER A 159 28.51 -7.10 -35.68
C SER A 159 28.23 -6.78 -37.15
#